data_AF-A0A6B2G1D2-F1
#
_entry.id   AF-A0A6B2G1D2-F1
#
_cell.length_a   1.000
_cell.length_b   1.000
_cell.length_c   1.000
_cell.angle_alpha   90.00
_cell.angle_beta   90.00
_cell.angle_gamma   90.00
#
_symmetry.space_group_name_H-M   'P 1'
#
loop_
_entity.id
_entity.type
_entity.pdbx_description
1 polymer ?
#
loop_
_entity_poly.entity_id
_entity_poly.type
_entity_poly.pdbx_seq_one_letter_code
_entity_poly.pdbx_strand_id
1 'polypeptide(L)'
;KSFALKLYRNQNDYASLFPSLMFFFSHLRPHYFLSCSEQQLSIDLFGKFSRRALLPSVKDELVLLKLFSSQNYDCIEKFFDVVRNASIYYIESISCLLHPVIRHLVNQNSVPYFIKKAFLKCWKRVSVVSPETCFIATAFYFTSNEEPNYQNMLVLHRKLVSEPFRLLEFSQKIFEDSILVEILLYTLRYFICLSQVENVKKINPIFVNSPQSEIAELNTLSEALHCTEDLLIIQLTIFASVKAHDRLQDKYCSFMPPRSVLSVVGRFIHEFFVKNPTLIKLVHYHSYDIGAIPWMVKFVPSMHLFNSYFPTLIQDVQSEKQLNFLCLTFANVSLMYPVEQVISNISLFVSAIKQIAQSKDTNIFLGSLNALSIFSRSFTFSPLVSTAVLADLRDKLTFDPSSSIQGEPKIKETINKVIKEINKNLIKF
;
A
#
# COMPACT_ATOMS: atom_id res chain seq x y z
N LYS A 1 -5.69 13.79 22.51
CA LYS A 1 -4.44 12.98 22.49
C LYS A 1 -3.28 13.65 23.24
N SER A 2 -2.92 14.92 22.95
CA SER A 2 -1.93 15.71 23.74
C SER A 2 -2.14 15.61 25.26
N PHE A 3 -3.39 15.69 25.75
CA PHE A 3 -3.72 15.48 27.17
C PHE A 3 -3.41 14.07 27.70
N ALA A 4 -3.74 13.00 26.96
CA ALA A 4 -3.43 11.62 27.35
C ALA A 4 -1.91 11.35 27.41
N LEU A 5 -1.14 11.95 26.49
CA LEU A 5 0.33 11.90 26.52
C LEU A 5 0.92 12.66 27.71
N LYS A 6 0.28 13.75 28.14
CA LYS A 6 0.65 14.48 29.37
C LYS A 6 0.38 13.64 30.62
N LEU A 7 -0.74 12.92 30.67
CA LEU A 7 -1.05 11.99 31.77
C LEU A 7 -0.11 10.79 31.79
N TYR A 8 0.31 10.27 30.63
CA TYR A 8 1.33 9.22 30.54
C TYR A 8 2.67 9.65 31.17
N ARG A 9 3.05 10.93 31.05
CA ARG A 9 4.28 11.46 31.66
C ARG A 9 4.22 11.49 33.19
N ASN A 10 3.03 11.71 33.74
CA ASN A 10 2.78 11.81 35.19
C ASN A 10 2.01 10.58 35.69
N GLN A 11 2.39 9.38 35.23
CA GLN A 11 1.74 8.13 35.62
C GLN A 11 1.64 7.93 37.13
N ASN A 12 2.65 8.40 37.87
CA ASN A 12 2.69 8.30 39.33
C ASN A 12 1.60 9.15 40.01
N ASP A 13 1.24 10.30 39.44
CA ASP A 13 0.26 11.22 40.04
C ASP A 13 -1.19 10.89 39.60
N TYR A 14 -1.35 10.18 38.46
CA TYR A 14 -2.66 9.92 37.84
C TYR A 14 -2.93 8.43 37.56
N ALA A 15 -2.32 7.53 38.36
CA ALA A 15 -2.37 6.09 38.15
C ALA A 15 -3.80 5.50 38.06
N SER A 16 -4.79 6.11 38.72
CA SER A 16 -6.20 5.67 38.67
C SER A 16 -6.97 6.21 37.47
N LEU A 17 -6.63 7.41 36.98
CA LEU A 17 -7.32 8.10 35.89
C LEU A 17 -6.81 7.64 34.52
N PHE A 18 -5.51 7.36 34.43
CA PHE A 18 -4.84 7.05 33.17
C PHE A 18 -5.36 5.76 32.51
N PRO A 19 -5.47 4.60 33.20
CA PRO A 19 -5.97 3.37 32.58
C PRO A 19 -7.40 3.53 32.04
N SER A 20 -8.28 4.17 32.81
CA SER A 20 -9.67 4.43 32.42
C SER A 20 -9.74 5.33 31.19
N LEU A 21 -8.97 6.42 31.15
CA LEU A 21 -8.93 7.30 29.98
C LEU A 21 -8.36 6.60 28.75
N MET A 22 -7.31 5.78 28.91
CA MET A 22 -6.75 5.02 27.79
C MET A 22 -7.74 4.00 27.25
N PHE A 23 -8.47 3.32 28.13
CA PHE A 23 -9.57 2.44 27.75
C PHE A 23 -10.67 3.20 26.98
N PHE A 24 -11.11 4.37 27.46
CA PHE A 24 -12.07 5.20 26.72
C PHE A 24 -11.53 5.63 25.36
N PHE A 25 -10.27 6.07 25.28
CA PHE A 25 -9.67 6.48 24.01
C PHE A 25 -9.52 5.32 23.03
N SER A 26 -9.15 4.12 23.49
CA SER A 26 -8.97 2.97 22.61
C SER A 26 -10.29 2.54 21.95
N HIS A 27 -11.40 2.69 22.66
CA HIS A 27 -12.73 2.33 22.15
C HIS A 27 -13.37 3.45 21.31
N LEU A 28 -13.28 4.72 21.76
CA LEU A 28 -13.96 5.84 21.09
C LEU A 28 -13.16 6.43 19.92
N ARG A 29 -11.82 6.34 19.98
CA ARG A 29 -10.91 6.96 19.02
C ARG A 29 -9.71 6.05 18.68
N PRO A 30 -9.93 4.81 18.17
CA PRO A 30 -8.85 3.90 17.79
C PRO A 30 -7.91 4.47 16.71
N HIS A 31 -8.41 5.33 15.82
CA HIS A 31 -7.60 6.01 14.78
C HIS A 31 -6.46 6.86 15.35
N TYR A 32 -6.55 7.27 16.62
CA TYR A 32 -5.45 7.95 17.30
C TYR A 32 -4.29 7.03 17.65
N PHE A 33 -4.48 5.71 17.68
CA PHE A 33 -3.44 4.75 18.05
C PHE A 33 -2.68 4.17 16.84
N LEU A 34 -3.19 4.38 15.62
CA LEU A 34 -2.52 3.97 14.38
C LEU A 34 -1.11 4.53 14.21
N SER A 35 -0.88 5.74 14.73
CA SER A 35 0.44 6.38 14.71
C SER A 35 1.39 5.83 15.77
N CYS A 36 0.90 5.11 16.77
CA CYS A 36 1.69 4.66 17.93
C CYS A 36 2.24 3.23 17.79
N SER A 37 1.74 2.40 16.86
CA SER A 37 2.18 1.00 16.71
C SER A 37 3.44 0.85 15.86
N GLU A 38 3.61 1.65 14.80
CA GLU A 38 4.82 1.67 13.98
C GLU A 38 5.91 2.59 14.53
N GLN A 39 5.52 3.53 15.39
CA GLN A 39 6.47 4.32 16.14
C GLN A 39 6.88 3.49 17.33
N GLN A 40 8.16 3.17 17.44
CA GLN A 40 8.73 2.94 18.75
C GLN A 40 8.27 4.13 19.62
N LEU A 41 7.40 3.86 20.59
CA LEU A 41 7.12 4.74 21.74
C LEU A 41 8.40 4.93 22.58
N SER A 42 9.59 4.83 21.98
CA SER A 42 10.84 5.21 22.59
C SER A 42 10.67 6.68 22.95
N ILE A 43 10.52 6.93 24.26
CA ILE A 43 11.39 7.75 25.12
C ILE A 43 11.84 9.13 24.57
N ASP A 44 12.00 9.30 23.26
CA ASP A 44 12.32 10.51 22.50
C ASP A 44 11.15 11.50 22.36
N LEU A 45 9.88 11.08 22.51
CA LEU A 45 8.74 12.02 22.54
C LEU A 45 8.86 13.03 23.69
N PHE A 46 9.59 12.67 24.74
CA PHE A 46 9.84 13.50 25.91
C PHE A 46 11.23 14.12 25.93
N GLY A 47 11.86 14.26 24.75
CA GLY A 47 13.20 14.79 24.49
C GLY A 47 13.88 15.51 25.66
N LYS A 48 15.11 15.10 25.98
CA LYS A 48 15.99 15.78 26.94
C LYS A 48 16.44 17.14 26.38
N PHE A 49 15.58 18.15 26.34
CA PHE A 49 15.99 19.50 25.95
C PHE A 49 16.14 20.43 27.15
N SER A 50 17.43 20.67 27.44
CA SER A 50 17.94 21.71 28.32
C SER A 50 17.58 23.08 27.75
N ARG A 51 17.11 23.97 28.64
CA ARG A 51 16.74 25.36 28.36
C ARG A 51 17.91 26.10 27.71
N ARG A 52 17.99 26.27 26.37
CA ARG A 52 18.85 27.29 25.69
C ARG A 52 18.86 27.35 24.14
N ALA A 53 17.99 26.66 23.40
CA ALA A 53 17.87 26.93 21.96
C ALA A 53 16.79 28.00 21.74
N LEU A 54 17.12 29.12 21.10
CA LEU A 54 16.17 30.14 20.66
C LEU A 54 15.13 29.48 19.75
N LEU A 55 13.92 29.34 20.26
CA LEU A 55 12.81 28.71 19.57
C LEU A 55 12.25 29.70 18.54
N PRO A 56 12.16 29.34 17.24
CA PRO A 56 11.43 30.13 16.26
C PRO A 56 10.00 30.45 16.73
N SER A 57 9.57 31.69 16.50
CA SER A 57 8.24 32.22 16.83
C SER A 57 7.24 31.96 15.70
N VAL A 58 5.94 32.07 15.97
CA VAL A 58 4.87 31.89 14.96
C VAL A 58 4.98 32.89 13.79
N LYS A 59 5.71 34.00 13.93
CA LYS A 59 6.03 34.93 12.82
C LYS A 59 6.95 34.33 11.75
N ASP A 60 7.45 33.10 11.96
CA ASP A 60 8.44 32.43 11.10
C ASP A 60 7.82 31.59 9.98
N GLU A 61 6.48 31.58 9.79
CA GLU A 61 5.84 30.91 8.63
C GLU A 61 6.37 31.45 7.31
N LEU A 62 6.39 32.79 7.19
CA LEU A 62 6.95 33.49 6.05
C LEU A 62 8.46 33.24 5.93
N VAL A 63 9.15 33.00 7.04
CA VAL A 63 10.60 32.74 7.04
C VAL A 63 10.88 31.35 6.48
N LEU A 64 10.16 30.31 6.91
CA LEU A 64 10.29 28.95 6.37
C LEU A 64 9.97 28.90 4.88
N LEU A 65 8.86 29.50 4.45
CA LEU A 65 8.49 29.52 3.03
C LEU A 65 9.51 30.32 2.20
N LYS A 66 10.08 31.41 2.74
CA LYS A 66 11.20 32.14 2.13
C LYS A 66 12.50 31.31 2.10
N LEU A 67 12.75 30.46 3.09
CA LEU A 67 13.91 29.56 3.08
C LEU A 67 13.78 28.46 2.02
N PHE A 68 12.57 27.93 1.83
CA PHE A 68 12.29 26.99 0.73
C PHE A 68 12.40 27.66 -0.65
N SER A 69 11.93 28.90 -0.80
CA SER A 69 12.08 29.63 -2.07
C SER A 69 13.52 30.04 -2.37
N SER A 70 14.33 30.32 -1.34
CA SER A 70 15.77 30.62 -1.47
C SER A 70 16.67 29.38 -1.50
N GLN A 71 16.11 28.17 -1.44
CA GLN A 71 16.83 26.88 -1.46
C GLN A 71 17.94 26.74 -0.41
N ASN A 72 17.80 27.42 0.73
CA ASN A 72 18.79 27.36 1.81
C ASN A 72 18.56 26.12 2.70
N TYR A 73 18.94 24.96 2.17
CA TYR A 73 18.65 23.65 2.77
C TYR A 73 19.30 23.43 4.15
N ASP A 74 20.46 24.02 4.42
CA ASP A 74 21.14 23.92 5.73
C ASP A 74 20.31 24.55 6.86
N CYS A 75 19.67 25.69 6.59
CA CYS A 75 18.79 26.35 7.55
C CYS A 75 17.50 25.55 7.78
N ILE A 76 16.97 24.93 6.72
CA ILE A 76 15.77 24.08 6.78
C ILE A 76 16.06 22.81 7.60
N GLU A 77 17.22 22.18 7.39
CA GLU A 77 17.62 21.00 8.16
C GLU A 77 17.78 21.33 9.65
N LYS A 78 18.48 22.43 9.98
CA LYS A 78 18.59 22.90 11.37
C LYS A 78 17.24 23.19 12.00
N PHE A 79 16.31 23.78 11.26
CA PHE A 79 14.95 23.99 11.75
C PHE A 79 14.24 22.66 12.04
N PHE A 80 14.32 21.68 11.14
CA PHE A 80 13.73 20.36 11.37
C PHE A 80 14.39 19.62 12.54
N ASP A 81 15.69 19.76 12.75
CA ASP A 81 16.37 19.19 13.92
C ASP A 81 15.92 19.82 15.24
N VAL A 82 15.67 21.14 15.26
CA VAL A 82 15.08 21.82 16.42
C VAL A 82 13.69 21.29 16.70
N VAL A 83 12.82 21.19 15.68
CA VAL A 83 11.46 20.66 15.82
C VAL A 83 11.47 19.20 16.27
N ARG A 84 12.37 18.39 15.71
CA ARG A 84 12.52 16.97 16.05
C ARG A 84 12.81 16.76 17.52
N ASN A 85 13.61 17.64 18.12
CA ASN A 85 14.02 17.52 19.51
C ASN A 85 13.19 18.37 20.48
N ALA A 86 12.22 19.14 19.97
CA ALA A 86 11.41 20.01 20.79
C ALA A 86 10.42 19.26 21.69
N SER A 87 10.00 19.96 22.76
CA SER A 87 8.95 19.47 23.65
C SER A 87 7.59 19.41 22.95
N ILE A 88 6.70 18.56 23.46
CA ILE A 88 5.33 18.37 22.94
C ILE A 88 4.58 19.71 22.83
N TYR A 89 4.73 20.61 23.81
CA TYR A 89 4.06 21.92 23.84
C TYR A 89 4.45 22.79 22.65
N TYR A 90 5.74 22.78 22.30
CA TYR A 90 6.26 23.59 21.21
C TYR A 90 5.82 23.04 19.84
N ILE A 91 5.78 21.71 19.72
CA ILE A 91 5.32 21.03 18.50
C ILE A 91 3.84 21.35 18.23
N GLU A 92 3.01 21.40 19.27
CA GLU A 92 1.61 21.78 19.15
C GLU A 92 1.48 23.20 18.56
N SER A 93 2.30 24.15 19.03
CA SER A 93 2.32 25.54 18.56
C SER A 93 2.87 25.73 17.14
N ILE A 94 3.72 24.81 16.65
CA ILE A 94 4.38 24.91 15.33
C ILE A 94 3.76 24.00 14.29
N SER A 95 2.84 23.13 14.69
CA SER A 95 2.15 22.19 13.80
C SER A 95 1.62 22.89 12.54
N CYS A 96 0.96 24.04 12.70
CA CYS A 96 0.44 24.87 11.60
C CYS A 96 1.51 25.26 10.56
N LEU A 97 2.74 25.58 10.97
CA LEU A 97 3.83 26.02 10.09
C LEU A 97 4.36 24.92 9.16
N LEU A 98 4.19 23.65 9.53
CA LEU A 98 4.73 22.52 8.78
C LEU A 98 3.84 22.09 7.61
N HIS A 99 2.56 22.39 7.64
CA HIS A 99 1.64 21.95 6.60
C HIS A 99 1.81 22.66 5.24
N PRO A 100 2.04 23.99 5.16
CA PRO A 100 2.33 24.68 3.90
C PRO A 100 3.58 24.16 3.17
N VAL A 101 4.52 23.56 3.92
CA VAL A 101 5.73 22.94 3.36
C VAL A 101 5.37 21.77 2.44
N ILE A 102 4.30 21.03 2.73
CA ILE A 102 3.83 19.90 1.91
C ILE A 102 3.60 20.35 0.47
N ARG A 103 2.96 21.51 0.27
CA ARG A 103 2.73 22.08 -1.05
C ARG A 103 4.02 22.38 -1.80
N HIS A 104 5.05 22.87 -1.09
CA HIS A 104 6.36 23.12 -1.67
C HIS A 104 7.05 21.82 -2.07
N LEU A 105 6.96 20.77 -1.24
CA LEU A 105 7.53 19.46 -1.55
C LEU A 105 6.86 18.78 -2.75
N VAL A 106 5.54 18.98 -2.93
CA VAL A 106 4.78 18.45 -4.08
C VAL A 106 5.07 19.21 -5.38
N ASN A 107 5.22 20.54 -5.29
CA ASN A 107 5.38 21.39 -6.48
C ASN A 107 6.83 21.55 -6.94
N GLN A 108 7.81 21.45 -6.04
CA GLN A 108 9.23 21.61 -6.36
C GLN A 108 9.95 20.26 -6.45
N ASN A 109 10.30 19.85 -7.66
CA ASN A 109 11.06 18.62 -7.91
C ASN A 109 12.53 18.72 -7.45
N SER A 110 13.04 19.91 -7.13
CA SER A 110 14.45 20.14 -6.78
C SER A 110 14.78 19.93 -5.30
N VAL A 111 13.80 19.64 -4.44
CA VAL A 111 14.08 19.49 -3.01
C VAL A 111 14.85 18.19 -2.73
N PRO A 112 16.04 18.25 -2.09
CA PRO A 112 16.85 17.08 -1.81
C PRO A 112 16.16 16.03 -0.93
N TYR A 113 16.50 14.76 -1.16
CA TYR A 113 15.92 13.63 -0.41
C TYR A 113 16.14 13.72 1.11
N PHE A 114 17.29 14.23 1.57
CA PHE A 114 17.58 14.34 3.00
C PHE A 114 16.64 15.32 3.72
N ILE A 115 16.29 16.45 3.07
CA ILE A 115 15.31 17.43 3.58
C ILE A 115 13.92 16.81 3.67
N LYS A 116 13.48 16.10 2.62
CA LYS A 116 12.19 15.39 2.63
C LYS A 116 12.14 14.36 3.76
N LYS A 117 13.24 13.63 4.00
CA LYS A 117 13.34 12.64 5.07
C LYS A 117 13.34 13.28 6.46
N ALA A 118 13.98 14.43 6.63
CA ALA A 118 13.91 15.22 7.86
C ALA A 118 12.48 15.72 8.11
N PHE A 119 11.81 16.25 7.07
CA PHE A 119 10.41 16.66 7.13
C PHE A 119 9.48 15.51 7.55
N LEU A 120 9.63 14.32 6.95
CA LEU A 120 8.84 13.14 7.31
C LEU A 120 8.93 12.81 8.80
N LYS A 121 10.13 12.88 9.40
CA LYS A 121 10.32 12.64 10.83
C LYS A 121 9.60 13.68 11.68
N CYS A 122 9.68 14.96 11.32
CA CYS A 122 8.97 16.04 12.00
C CYS A 122 7.45 15.86 11.88
N TRP A 123 6.96 15.59 10.68
CA TRP A 123 5.54 15.36 10.40
C TRP A 123 4.99 14.17 11.19
N LYS A 124 5.72 13.04 11.25
CA LYS A 124 5.34 11.89 12.09
C LYS A 124 5.26 12.22 13.57
N ARG A 125 6.07 13.17 14.06
CA ARG A 125 6.02 13.63 15.46
C ARG A 125 4.80 14.53 15.71
N VAL A 126 4.49 15.42 14.76
CA VAL A 126 3.30 16.29 14.82
C VAL A 126 2.01 15.47 14.78
N SER A 127 1.95 14.45 13.93
CA SER A 127 0.76 13.58 13.80
C SER A 127 0.45 12.80 15.09
N VAL A 128 1.42 12.64 15.99
CA VAL A 128 1.22 12.04 17.31
C VAL A 128 0.60 13.02 18.30
N VAL A 129 1.04 14.28 18.28
CA VAL A 129 0.59 15.32 19.23
C VAL A 129 -0.82 15.79 18.87
N SER A 130 -1.02 16.15 17.60
CA SER A 130 -2.25 16.75 17.07
C SER A 130 -2.68 16.03 15.78
N PRO A 131 -3.20 14.79 15.87
CA PRO A 131 -3.52 13.98 14.70
C PRO A 131 -4.58 14.61 13.80
N GLU A 132 -5.72 15.03 14.35
CA GLU A 132 -6.85 15.57 13.55
C GLU A 132 -6.43 16.75 12.67
N THR A 133 -5.86 17.78 13.29
CA THR A 133 -5.37 18.96 12.57
C THR A 133 -4.29 18.59 11.56
N CYS A 134 -3.38 17.67 11.93
CA CYS A 134 -2.28 17.24 11.07
C CYS A 134 -2.79 16.53 9.80
N PHE A 135 -3.65 15.53 9.95
CA PHE A 135 -4.13 14.73 8.84
C PHE A 135 -5.11 15.52 7.96
N ILE A 136 -5.99 16.35 8.54
CA ILE A 136 -6.89 17.22 7.77
C ILE A 136 -6.11 18.25 6.98
N ALA A 137 -5.13 18.93 7.60
CA ALA A 137 -4.31 19.89 6.89
C ALA A 137 -3.48 19.22 5.80
N THR A 138 -2.86 18.08 6.10
CA THR A 138 -2.10 17.28 5.10
C THR A 138 -2.97 16.93 3.89
N ALA A 139 -4.18 16.41 4.12
CA ALA A 139 -5.11 16.11 3.05
C ALA A 139 -5.47 17.36 2.25
N PHE A 140 -5.77 18.48 2.93
CA PHE A 140 -6.09 19.74 2.28
C PHE A 140 -4.97 20.20 1.33
N TYR A 141 -3.71 20.18 1.77
CA TYR A 141 -2.56 20.56 0.96
C TYR A 141 -2.25 19.60 -0.20
N PHE A 142 -2.68 18.34 -0.13
CA PHE A 142 -2.64 17.42 -1.27
C PHE A 142 -3.76 17.66 -2.28
N THR A 143 -4.93 18.13 -1.82
CA THR A 143 -6.12 18.28 -2.68
C THR A 143 -6.27 19.65 -3.33
N SER A 144 -5.89 20.73 -2.64
CA SER A 144 -6.23 22.09 -3.05
C SER A 144 -5.02 23.01 -3.10
N ASN A 145 -4.99 23.85 -4.12
CA ASN A 145 -4.04 24.95 -4.25
C ASN A 145 -4.52 26.21 -3.50
N GLU A 146 -5.75 26.23 -3.01
CA GLU A 146 -6.31 27.36 -2.27
C GLU A 146 -5.69 27.50 -0.87
N GLU A 147 -5.80 28.68 -0.28
CA GLU A 147 -5.42 28.87 1.11
C GLU A 147 -6.36 28.11 2.06
N PRO A 148 -5.82 27.58 3.17
CA PRO A 148 -6.61 26.82 4.13
C PRO A 148 -7.67 27.71 4.80
N ASN A 149 -8.91 27.60 4.37
CA ASN A 149 -10.06 28.11 5.12
C ASN A 149 -10.65 27.00 5.98
N TYR A 150 -10.97 27.30 7.24
CA TYR A 150 -11.60 26.38 8.19
C TYR A 150 -12.86 25.72 7.61
N GLN A 151 -13.70 26.47 6.88
CA GLN A 151 -14.90 25.90 6.24
C GLN A 151 -14.54 24.85 5.17
N ASN A 152 -13.56 25.14 4.32
CA ASN A 152 -13.13 24.22 3.27
C ASN A 152 -12.50 22.95 3.88
N MET A 153 -11.71 23.11 4.94
CA MET A 153 -11.13 21.99 5.69
C MET A 153 -12.20 21.10 6.34
N LEU A 154 -13.25 21.69 6.93
CA LEU A 154 -14.35 20.93 7.52
C LEU A 154 -15.15 20.16 6.45
N VAL A 155 -15.41 20.78 5.30
CA VAL A 155 -16.09 20.13 4.18
C VAL A 155 -15.26 18.96 3.66
N LEU A 156 -13.94 19.16 3.49
CA LEU A 156 -13.02 18.11 3.08
C LEU A 156 -12.99 16.98 4.10
N HIS A 157 -12.88 17.29 5.40
CA HIS A 157 -12.90 16.30 6.47
C HIS A 157 -14.16 15.44 6.41
N ARG A 158 -15.35 16.04 6.27
CA ARG A 158 -16.61 15.27 6.17
C ARG A 158 -16.61 14.34 4.96
N LYS A 159 -16.13 14.81 3.80
CA LYS A 159 -16.03 14.00 2.57
C LYS A 159 -15.05 12.84 2.71
N LEU A 160 -13.89 13.06 3.36
CA LEU A 160 -12.87 12.02 3.55
C LEU A 160 -13.25 11.00 4.63
N VAL A 161 -14.06 11.42 5.62
CA VAL A 161 -14.64 10.49 6.60
C VAL A 161 -15.68 9.58 5.94
N SER A 162 -16.49 10.08 5.01
CA SER A 162 -17.43 9.23 4.27
C SER A 162 -16.74 8.36 3.22
N GLU A 163 -15.76 8.90 2.51
CA GLU A 163 -15.11 8.24 1.37
C GLU A 163 -13.58 8.44 1.42
N PRO A 164 -12.85 7.64 2.22
CA PRO A 164 -11.41 7.81 2.44
C PRO A 164 -10.60 7.61 1.16
N PHE A 165 -11.07 6.74 0.25
CA PHE A 165 -10.39 6.44 -1.02
C PHE A 165 -10.22 7.64 -1.95
N ARG A 166 -11.05 8.69 -1.81
CA ARG A 166 -10.91 9.93 -2.60
C ARG A 166 -9.53 10.55 -2.43
N LEU A 167 -8.87 10.36 -1.28
CA LEU A 167 -7.52 10.86 -1.05
C LEU A 167 -6.52 10.39 -2.14
N LEU A 168 -6.73 9.21 -2.73
CA LEU A 168 -5.90 8.62 -3.78
C LEU A 168 -6.13 9.26 -5.16
N GLU A 169 -7.26 9.93 -5.37
CA GLU A 169 -7.57 10.65 -6.61
C GLU A 169 -6.75 11.93 -6.73
N PHE A 170 -6.33 12.49 -5.59
CA PHE A 170 -5.73 13.81 -5.52
C PHE A 170 -4.21 13.75 -5.70
N SER A 171 -3.78 14.22 -6.87
CA SER A 171 -2.39 14.44 -7.30
C SER A 171 -1.54 13.18 -7.52
N GLN A 172 -1.58 12.71 -8.76
CA GLN A 172 -0.75 11.62 -9.26
C GLN A 172 0.77 11.85 -9.11
N LYS A 173 1.22 13.10 -8.94
CA LYS A 173 2.62 13.46 -8.67
C LYS A 173 3.14 12.90 -7.35
N ILE A 174 2.25 12.72 -6.35
CA ILE A 174 2.66 12.17 -5.05
C ILE A 174 3.28 10.78 -5.23
N PHE A 175 2.70 9.96 -6.11
CA PHE A 175 3.19 8.61 -6.41
C PHE A 175 4.55 8.56 -7.12
N GLU A 176 5.13 9.71 -7.49
CA GLU A 176 6.49 9.78 -8.01
C GLU A 176 7.55 9.84 -6.88
N ASP A 177 7.17 10.18 -5.64
CA ASP A 177 8.08 10.35 -4.50
C ASP A 177 7.72 9.45 -3.31
N SER A 178 8.65 8.57 -2.93
CA SER A 178 8.47 7.63 -1.81
C SER A 178 8.08 8.28 -0.49
N ILE A 179 8.58 9.48 -0.19
CA ILE A 179 8.33 10.15 1.09
C ILE A 179 6.92 10.75 1.12
N LEU A 180 6.48 11.33 0.01
CA LEU A 180 5.14 11.89 -0.10
C LEU A 180 4.08 10.78 -0.12
N VAL A 181 4.34 9.66 -0.81
CA VAL A 181 3.48 8.47 -0.75
C VAL A 181 3.37 7.94 0.67
N GLU A 182 4.48 7.89 1.40
CA GLU A 182 4.44 7.45 2.80
C GLU A 182 3.50 8.32 3.65
N ILE A 183 3.61 9.65 3.54
CA ILE A 183 2.73 10.61 4.23
C ILE A 183 1.25 10.43 3.80
N LEU A 184 1.01 10.26 2.50
CA LEU A 184 -0.31 10.02 1.93
C LEU A 184 -0.94 8.75 2.51
N LEU A 185 -0.22 7.64 2.52
CA LEU A 185 -0.72 6.36 3.01
C LEU A 185 -0.95 6.39 4.53
N TYR A 186 -0.11 7.07 5.31
CA TYR A 186 -0.40 7.32 6.73
C TYR A 186 -1.69 8.12 6.93
N THR A 187 -1.89 9.15 6.11
CA THR A 187 -3.11 9.98 6.14
C THR A 187 -4.33 9.17 5.75
N LEU A 188 -4.20 8.29 4.75
CA LEU A 188 -5.26 7.39 4.32
C LEU A 188 -5.64 6.40 5.43
N ARG A 189 -4.66 5.77 6.11
CA ARG A 189 -4.92 4.88 7.27
C ARG A 189 -5.74 5.57 8.35
N TYR A 190 -5.39 6.83 8.64
CA TYR A 190 -6.13 7.63 9.60
C TYR A 190 -7.60 7.79 9.19
N PHE A 191 -7.87 8.17 7.94
CA PHE A 191 -9.24 8.36 7.45
C PHE A 191 -10.03 7.07 7.33
N ILE A 192 -9.40 5.94 6.96
CA ILE A 192 -10.06 4.62 6.95
C ILE A 192 -10.56 4.26 8.34
N CYS A 193 -9.69 4.35 9.35
CA CYS A 193 -10.09 4.01 10.71
C CYS A 193 -11.08 5.01 11.29
N LEU A 194 -10.97 6.30 10.92
CA LEU A 194 -11.96 7.30 11.32
C LEU A 194 -13.34 7.01 10.69
N SER A 195 -13.37 6.64 9.41
CA SER A 195 -14.59 6.24 8.70
C SER A 195 -15.26 5.04 9.38
N GLN A 196 -14.48 3.99 9.68
CA GLN A 196 -14.96 2.79 10.40
C GLN A 196 -15.58 3.15 11.75
N VAL A 197 -14.93 4.02 12.54
CA VAL A 197 -15.45 4.47 13.84
C VAL A 197 -16.75 5.25 13.69
N GLU A 198 -16.83 6.16 12.72
CA GLU A 198 -18.05 6.95 12.51
C GLU A 198 -19.21 6.09 11.96
N ASN A 199 -18.92 5.05 11.16
CA ASN A 199 -19.92 4.08 10.71
C ASN A 199 -20.45 3.27 11.90
N VAL A 200 -19.58 2.74 12.77
CA VAL A 200 -20.01 2.04 13.99
C VAL A 200 -20.88 2.95 14.88
N LYS A 201 -20.52 4.23 15.04
CA LYS A 201 -21.35 5.18 15.81
C LYS A 201 -22.72 5.43 15.21
N LYS A 202 -22.86 5.41 13.88
CA LYS A 202 -24.15 5.57 13.20
C LYS A 202 -25.03 4.33 13.35
N ILE A 203 -24.42 3.13 13.41
CA ILE A 203 -25.15 1.86 13.47
C ILE A 203 -25.53 1.52 14.93
N ASN A 204 -24.67 1.82 15.92
CA ASN A 204 -24.93 1.57 17.34
C ASN A 204 -26.30 2.02 17.89
N PRO A 205 -26.83 3.22 17.59
CA PRO A 205 -28.16 3.62 18.06
C PRO A 205 -29.29 2.80 17.42
N ILE A 206 -29.08 2.23 16.23
CA ILE A 206 -30.06 1.39 15.54
C ILE A 206 -30.16 0.03 16.23
N PHE A 207 -29.04 -0.51 16.74
CA PHE A 207 -29.00 -1.78 17.48
C PHE A 207 -29.76 -1.77 18.80
N VAL A 208 -29.91 -0.61 19.45
CA VAL A 208 -30.62 -0.53 20.75
C VAL A 208 -32.13 -0.74 20.59
N ASN A 209 -32.69 -0.47 19.40
CA ASN A 209 -34.14 -0.45 19.17
C ASN A 209 -34.63 -1.52 18.17
N SER A 210 -33.75 -2.36 17.63
CA SER A 210 -34.08 -3.31 16.56
C SER A 210 -34.12 -4.77 17.02
N PRO A 211 -34.93 -5.65 16.38
CA PRO A 211 -34.93 -7.08 16.63
C PRO A 211 -33.59 -7.74 16.24
N GLN A 212 -33.22 -8.82 16.94
CA GLN A 212 -31.91 -9.49 16.81
C GLN A 212 -31.56 -9.94 15.37
N SER A 213 -32.55 -10.25 14.53
CA SER A 213 -32.33 -10.61 13.12
C SER A 213 -31.84 -9.43 12.29
N GLU A 214 -32.41 -8.24 12.47
CA GLU A 214 -32.01 -7.02 11.77
C GLU A 214 -30.61 -6.57 12.22
N ILE A 215 -30.28 -6.77 13.49
CA ILE A 215 -28.94 -6.53 14.04
C ILE A 215 -27.90 -7.39 13.32
N ALA A 216 -28.19 -8.68 13.13
CA ALA A 216 -27.28 -9.60 12.45
C ALA A 216 -27.10 -9.21 10.98
N GLU A 217 -28.18 -8.91 10.25
CA GLU A 217 -28.11 -8.46 8.86
C GLU A 217 -27.32 -7.15 8.72
N LEU A 218 -27.57 -6.16 9.58
CA LEU A 218 -26.84 -4.89 9.57
C LEU A 218 -25.35 -5.07 9.85
N ASN A 219 -24.97 -5.97 10.75
CA ASN A 219 -23.56 -6.31 10.98
C ASN A 219 -22.92 -6.91 9.74
N THR A 220 -23.58 -7.87 9.08
CA THR A 220 -23.05 -8.47 7.83
C THR A 220 -22.90 -7.44 6.72
N LEU A 221 -23.85 -6.51 6.58
CA LEU A 221 -23.77 -5.41 5.61
C LEU A 221 -22.63 -4.44 5.94
N SER A 222 -22.43 -4.11 7.21
CA SER A 222 -21.33 -3.24 7.65
C SER A 222 -19.97 -3.88 7.38
N GLU A 223 -19.82 -5.17 7.65
CA GLU A 223 -18.58 -5.92 7.35
C GLU A 223 -18.32 -6.00 5.84
N ALA A 224 -19.35 -6.28 5.05
CA ALA A 224 -19.25 -6.29 3.59
C ALA A 224 -18.86 -4.92 3.03
N LEU A 225 -19.42 -3.83 3.57
CA LEU A 225 -19.07 -2.46 3.20
C LEU A 225 -17.59 -2.17 3.48
N HIS A 226 -17.11 -2.45 4.69
CA HIS A 226 -15.70 -2.24 5.05
C HIS A 226 -14.75 -3.08 4.20
N CYS A 227 -15.13 -4.33 3.90
CA CYS A 227 -14.34 -5.19 3.02
C CYS A 227 -14.27 -4.61 1.59
N THR A 228 -15.37 -4.04 1.11
CA THR A 228 -15.44 -3.39 -0.21
C THR A 228 -14.62 -2.10 -0.26
N GLU A 229 -14.67 -1.28 0.80
CA GLU A 229 -13.84 -0.09 0.95
C GLU A 229 -12.34 -0.43 0.94
N ASP A 230 -11.95 -1.43 1.75
CA ASP A 230 -10.56 -1.91 1.82
C ASP A 230 -10.09 -2.44 0.46
N LEU A 231 -10.93 -3.20 -0.25
CA LEU A 231 -10.66 -3.67 -1.61
C LEU A 231 -10.46 -2.51 -2.59
N LEU A 232 -11.36 -1.52 -2.59
CA LEU A 232 -11.28 -0.36 -3.47
C LEU A 232 -10.00 0.44 -3.24
N ILE A 233 -9.62 0.63 -1.98
CA ILE A 233 -8.39 1.33 -1.60
C ILE A 233 -7.16 0.60 -2.12
N ILE A 234 -7.10 -0.72 -1.97
CA ILE A 234 -5.99 -1.52 -2.51
C ILE A 234 -5.92 -1.38 -4.03
N GLN A 235 -7.05 -1.53 -4.71
CA GLN A 235 -7.12 -1.45 -6.18
C GLN A 235 -6.69 -0.09 -6.72
N LEU A 236 -7.19 1.01 -6.13
CA LEU A 236 -6.80 2.37 -6.51
C LEU A 236 -5.33 2.64 -6.20
N THR A 237 -4.80 2.11 -5.11
CA THR A 237 -3.38 2.26 -4.76
C THR A 237 -2.48 1.52 -5.76
N ILE A 238 -2.84 0.29 -6.14
CA ILE A 238 -2.13 -0.47 -7.19
C ILE A 238 -2.16 0.31 -8.50
N PHE A 239 -3.34 0.76 -8.92
CA PHE A 239 -3.52 1.51 -10.16
C PHE A 239 -2.70 2.81 -10.20
N ALA A 240 -2.74 3.61 -9.13
CA ALA A 240 -1.97 4.84 -9.03
C ALA A 240 -0.45 4.57 -9.08
N SER A 241 -0.01 3.47 -8.45
CA SER A 241 1.40 3.06 -8.41
C SER A 241 1.92 2.60 -9.77
N VAL A 242 1.13 1.83 -10.52
CA VAL A 242 1.48 1.41 -11.89
C VAL A 242 1.59 2.63 -12.81
N LYS A 243 0.58 3.52 -12.80
CA LYS A 243 0.61 4.74 -13.60
C LYS A 243 1.79 5.65 -13.28
N ALA A 244 2.23 5.70 -12.03
CA ALA A 244 3.42 6.44 -11.64
C ALA A 244 4.70 5.73 -12.10
N HIS A 245 4.73 4.39 -12.03
CA HIS A 245 5.85 3.60 -12.52
C HIS A 245 6.11 3.81 -14.01
N ASP A 246 5.07 3.73 -14.85
CA ASP A 246 5.19 3.88 -16.30
C ASP A 246 5.77 5.25 -16.68
N ARG A 247 5.24 6.32 -16.06
CA ARG A 247 5.74 7.69 -16.27
C ARG A 247 7.19 7.90 -15.86
N LEU A 248 7.65 7.21 -14.82
CA LEU A 248 9.03 7.28 -14.35
C LEU A 248 9.96 6.46 -15.23
N GLN A 249 9.49 5.34 -15.77
CA GLN A 249 10.25 4.50 -16.68
C GLN A 249 10.53 5.21 -18.01
N ASP A 250 9.58 6.01 -18.50
CA ASP A 250 9.75 6.86 -19.69
C ASP A 250 10.75 8.01 -19.47
N LYS A 251 10.86 8.52 -18.23
CA LYS A 251 11.73 9.66 -17.89
C LYS A 251 13.14 9.28 -17.48
N TYR A 252 13.33 8.11 -16.87
CA TYR A 252 14.61 7.70 -16.28
C TYR A 252 15.00 6.30 -16.73
N CYS A 253 16.07 6.19 -17.51
CA CYS A 253 16.73 4.91 -17.74
C CYS A 253 17.32 4.37 -16.43
N SER A 254 16.69 3.32 -15.88
CA SER A 254 17.28 2.30 -14.98
C SER A 254 17.75 2.70 -13.57
N PHE A 255 18.13 3.94 -13.28
CA PHE A 255 18.71 4.30 -11.97
C PHE A 255 17.66 4.87 -10.98
N MET A 256 16.85 3.98 -10.41
CA MET A 256 16.04 4.12 -9.17
C MET A 256 15.51 5.52 -8.77
N PRO A 257 14.20 5.75 -9.00
CA PRO A 257 13.28 6.10 -7.91
C PRO A 257 12.02 5.20 -7.70
N PRO A 258 11.58 4.28 -8.59
CA PRO A 258 10.29 3.58 -8.39
C PRO A 258 10.32 2.47 -7.33
N ARG A 259 11.49 1.90 -6.98
CA ARG A 259 11.54 0.78 -6.02
C ARG A 259 11.20 1.20 -4.59
N SER A 260 11.53 2.43 -4.19
CA SER A 260 11.20 2.92 -2.84
C SER A 260 9.70 3.16 -2.71
N VAL A 261 9.04 3.75 -3.72
CA VAL A 261 7.59 3.91 -3.76
C VAL A 261 6.88 2.56 -3.67
N LEU A 262 7.22 1.61 -4.55
CA LEU A 262 6.58 0.29 -4.57
C LEU A 262 6.83 -0.49 -3.27
N SER A 263 7.95 -0.28 -2.59
CA SER A 263 8.20 -0.89 -1.27
C SER A 263 7.29 -0.34 -0.17
N VAL A 264 7.02 0.98 -0.19
CA VAL A 264 6.13 1.65 0.76
C VAL A 264 4.68 1.22 0.51
N VAL A 265 4.27 1.19 -0.76
CA VAL A 265 2.94 0.69 -1.18
C VAL A 265 2.79 -0.80 -0.86
N GLY A 266 3.81 -1.61 -1.12
CA GLY A 266 3.79 -3.04 -0.82
C GLY A 266 3.62 -3.31 0.68
N ARG A 267 4.29 -2.55 1.55
CA ARG A 267 4.08 -2.63 3.01
C ARG A 267 2.65 -2.26 3.39
N PHE A 268 2.11 -1.20 2.81
CA PHE A 268 0.73 -0.79 3.05
C PHE A 268 -0.27 -1.89 2.67
N ILE A 269 -0.17 -2.48 1.48
CA ILE A 269 -1.05 -3.57 1.04
C ILE A 269 -0.86 -4.83 1.90
N HIS A 270 0.39 -5.14 2.28
CA HIS A 270 0.70 -6.25 3.15
C HIS A 270 -0.07 -6.19 4.47
N GLU A 271 -0.14 -5.01 5.10
CA GLU A 271 -0.89 -4.83 6.35
C GLU A 271 -2.38 -5.10 6.20
N PHE A 272 -3.00 -4.73 5.08
CA PHE A 272 -4.39 -5.07 4.82
C PHE A 272 -4.59 -6.58 4.70
N PHE A 273 -3.70 -7.26 3.99
CA PHE A 273 -3.73 -8.70 3.85
C PHE A 273 -3.49 -9.44 5.17
N VAL A 274 -2.64 -8.89 6.06
CA VAL A 274 -2.44 -9.43 7.40
C VAL A 274 -3.69 -9.21 8.26
N LYS A 275 -4.31 -8.03 8.19
CA LYS A 275 -5.53 -7.70 8.94
C LYS A 275 -6.72 -8.55 8.48
N ASN A 276 -6.87 -8.74 7.17
CA ASN A 276 -7.93 -9.55 6.57
C ASN A 276 -7.40 -10.34 5.36
N PRO A 277 -7.02 -11.63 5.56
CA PRO A 277 -6.50 -12.48 4.49
C PRO A 277 -7.47 -12.72 3.33
N THR A 278 -8.79 -12.60 3.56
CA THR A 278 -9.80 -12.78 2.49
C THR A 278 -9.69 -11.72 1.38
N LEU A 279 -9.10 -10.56 1.69
CA LEU A 279 -8.80 -9.52 0.70
C LEU A 279 -7.86 -10.02 -0.40
N ILE A 280 -6.97 -10.98 -0.11
CA ILE A 280 -6.12 -11.58 -1.15
C ILE A 280 -6.98 -12.25 -2.21
N LYS A 281 -7.97 -13.06 -1.80
CA LYS A 281 -8.90 -13.70 -2.73
C LYS A 281 -9.66 -12.63 -3.53
N LEU A 282 -10.22 -11.63 -2.86
CA LEU A 282 -11.04 -10.60 -3.50
C LEU A 282 -10.25 -9.73 -4.48
N VAL A 283 -9.06 -9.26 -4.11
CA VAL A 283 -8.20 -8.43 -4.99
C VAL A 283 -7.84 -9.19 -6.26
N HIS A 284 -7.48 -10.47 -6.15
CA HIS A 284 -7.12 -11.29 -7.32
C HIS A 284 -8.33 -11.76 -8.11
N TYR A 285 -9.50 -11.90 -7.48
CA TYR A 285 -10.75 -12.15 -8.19
C TYR A 285 -11.08 -10.97 -9.14
N HIS A 286 -10.93 -9.74 -8.66
CA HIS A 286 -11.18 -8.53 -9.47
C HIS A 286 -10.08 -8.23 -10.50
N SER A 287 -8.96 -8.95 -10.44
CA SER A 287 -7.75 -8.70 -11.23
C SER A 287 -7.20 -7.27 -11.05
N TYR A 288 -6.00 -7.05 -11.58
CA TYR A 288 -5.37 -5.73 -11.70
C TYR A 288 -4.38 -5.79 -12.86
N ASP A 289 -3.70 -4.67 -13.16
CA ASP A 289 -2.73 -4.63 -14.26
C ASP A 289 -1.65 -5.72 -14.10
N ILE A 290 -1.42 -6.51 -15.16
CA ILE A 290 -0.42 -7.59 -15.20
C ILE A 290 0.98 -7.04 -14.87
N GLY A 291 1.27 -5.79 -15.25
CA GLY A 291 2.52 -5.12 -14.90
C GLY A 291 2.75 -4.96 -13.40
N ALA A 292 1.69 -5.05 -12.59
CA ALA A 292 1.80 -4.95 -11.14
C ALA A 292 2.24 -6.23 -10.44
N ILE A 293 2.01 -7.39 -11.07
CA ILE A 293 2.26 -8.72 -10.46
C ILE A 293 3.70 -8.84 -9.95
N PRO A 294 4.76 -8.53 -10.72
CA PRO A 294 6.14 -8.78 -10.26
C PRO A 294 6.52 -7.97 -9.02
N TRP A 295 6.06 -6.73 -8.91
CA TRP A 295 6.37 -5.91 -7.74
C TRP A 295 5.48 -6.26 -6.55
N MET A 296 4.21 -6.61 -6.77
CA MET A 296 3.31 -7.09 -5.72
C MET A 296 3.89 -8.31 -5.02
N VAL A 297 4.30 -9.34 -5.78
CA VAL A 297 4.90 -10.56 -5.21
C VAL A 297 6.20 -10.24 -4.46
N LYS A 298 7.00 -9.29 -4.97
CA LYS A 298 8.29 -8.92 -4.38
C LYS A 298 8.18 -8.11 -3.09
N PHE A 299 7.24 -7.17 -3.00
CA PHE A 299 7.15 -6.20 -1.91
C PHE A 299 6.01 -6.46 -0.92
N VAL A 300 5.12 -7.41 -1.21
CA VAL A 300 4.02 -7.85 -0.32
C VAL A 300 4.31 -9.27 0.18
N PRO A 301 4.90 -9.45 1.37
CA PRO A 301 5.28 -10.77 1.88
C PRO A 301 4.11 -11.76 2.06
N SER A 302 2.91 -11.25 2.35
CA SER A 302 1.69 -12.07 2.53
C SER A 302 1.15 -12.67 1.21
N MET A 303 1.75 -12.37 0.07
CA MET A 303 1.34 -12.95 -1.23
C MET A 303 1.48 -14.47 -1.31
N HIS A 304 2.27 -15.10 -0.44
CA HIS A 304 2.34 -16.56 -0.36
C HIS A 304 0.97 -17.21 -0.06
N LEU A 305 0.07 -16.49 0.64
CA LEU A 305 -1.30 -16.94 0.92
C LEU A 305 -2.18 -17.01 -0.34
N PHE A 306 -1.76 -16.40 -1.46
CA PHE A 306 -2.47 -16.54 -2.73
C PHE A 306 -2.58 -18.03 -3.15
N ASN A 307 -1.56 -18.84 -2.86
CA ASN A 307 -1.52 -20.24 -3.25
C ASN A 307 -2.68 -21.06 -2.67
N SER A 308 -3.16 -20.74 -1.46
CA SER A 308 -4.31 -21.43 -0.87
C SER A 308 -5.64 -21.07 -1.55
N TYR A 309 -5.74 -19.88 -2.14
CA TYR A 309 -6.95 -19.41 -2.83
C TYR A 309 -6.97 -19.76 -4.32
N PHE A 310 -5.82 -20.06 -4.92
CA PHE A 310 -5.68 -20.34 -6.35
C PHE A 310 -6.66 -21.39 -6.90
N PRO A 311 -6.89 -22.56 -6.26
CA PRO A 311 -7.87 -23.54 -6.75
C PRO A 311 -9.28 -22.97 -6.82
N THR A 312 -9.70 -22.21 -5.80
CA THR A 312 -11.03 -21.59 -5.76
C THR A 312 -11.17 -20.51 -6.82
N LEU A 313 -10.12 -19.72 -7.05
CA LEU A 313 -10.14 -18.66 -8.06
C LEU A 313 -10.19 -19.20 -9.48
N ILE A 314 -9.54 -20.34 -9.75
CA ILE A 314 -9.59 -20.99 -11.07
C ILE A 314 -11.00 -21.53 -11.39
N GLN A 315 -11.69 -22.09 -10.40
CA GLN A 315 -13.03 -22.65 -10.59
C GLN A 315 -14.06 -21.57 -10.96
N ASP A 316 -13.88 -20.36 -10.43
CA ASP A 316 -14.81 -19.22 -10.62
C ASP A 316 -14.42 -18.30 -11.80
N VAL A 317 -13.51 -18.73 -12.69
CA VAL A 317 -13.00 -17.88 -13.78
C VAL A 317 -14.09 -17.57 -14.81
N GLN A 318 -14.23 -16.27 -15.12
CA GLN A 318 -15.24 -15.77 -16.06
C GLN A 318 -14.66 -15.45 -17.45
N SER A 319 -13.34 -15.35 -17.61
CA SER A 319 -12.71 -15.01 -18.88
C SER A 319 -11.29 -15.58 -19.05
N GLU A 320 -10.87 -15.83 -20.29
CA GLU A 320 -9.50 -16.27 -20.61
C GLU A 320 -8.44 -15.26 -20.15
N LYS A 321 -8.77 -13.96 -20.16
CA LYS A 321 -7.88 -12.90 -19.65
C LYS A 321 -7.65 -13.02 -18.15
N GLN A 322 -8.71 -13.30 -17.38
CA GLN A 322 -8.62 -13.55 -15.94
C GLN A 322 -7.86 -14.85 -15.67
N LEU A 323 -8.09 -15.90 -16.46
CA LEU A 323 -7.34 -17.16 -16.36
C LEU A 323 -5.82 -16.93 -16.56
N ASN A 324 -5.46 -16.17 -17.59
CA ASN A 324 -4.07 -15.81 -17.88
C ASN A 324 -3.44 -14.97 -16.76
N PHE A 325 -4.18 -13.99 -16.22
CA PHE A 325 -3.76 -13.19 -15.06
C PHE A 325 -3.49 -14.07 -13.82
N LEU A 326 -4.39 -15.00 -13.48
CA LEU A 326 -4.23 -15.90 -12.34
C LEU A 326 -3.04 -16.85 -12.54
N CYS A 327 -2.86 -17.39 -13.73
CA CYS A 327 -1.72 -18.25 -14.06
C CYS A 327 -0.38 -17.51 -13.96
N LEU A 328 -0.31 -16.28 -14.48
CA LEU A 328 0.87 -15.42 -14.35
C LEU A 328 1.16 -15.09 -12.87
N THR A 329 0.12 -14.79 -12.10
CA THR A 329 0.25 -14.52 -10.66
C THR A 329 0.79 -15.75 -9.93
N PHE A 330 0.20 -16.92 -10.16
CA PHE A 330 0.63 -18.17 -9.56
C PHE A 330 2.09 -18.50 -9.91
N ALA A 331 2.50 -18.32 -11.16
CA ALA A 331 3.87 -18.56 -11.59
C ALA A 331 4.87 -17.64 -10.85
N ASN A 332 4.56 -16.34 -10.74
CA ASN A 332 5.41 -15.38 -10.02
C ASN A 332 5.47 -15.67 -8.52
N VAL A 333 4.34 -15.99 -7.88
CA VAL A 333 4.28 -16.37 -6.47
C VAL A 333 5.09 -17.65 -6.24
N SER A 334 4.95 -18.66 -7.09
CA SER A 334 5.68 -19.93 -6.99
C SER A 334 7.19 -19.77 -7.12
N LEU A 335 7.64 -18.85 -7.98
CA LEU A 335 9.06 -18.53 -8.12
C LEU A 335 9.65 -17.91 -6.85
N MET A 336 8.88 -17.06 -6.15
CA MET A 336 9.33 -16.38 -4.94
C MET A 336 9.11 -17.20 -3.66
N TYR A 337 8.06 -18.04 -3.63
CA TYR A 337 7.64 -18.83 -2.49
C TYR A 337 7.39 -20.29 -2.93
N PRO A 338 8.44 -21.13 -3.02
CA PRO A 338 8.30 -22.54 -3.36
C PRO A 338 7.79 -23.34 -2.15
N VAL A 339 6.48 -23.24 -1.87
CA VAL A 339 5.80 -23.95 -0.76
C VAL A 339 5.16 -25.24 -1.25
N GLU A 340 4.95 -26.24 -0.40
CA GLU A 340 4.31 -27.53 -0.75
C GLU A 340 2.94 -27.37 -1.44
N GLN A 341 2.16 -26.35 -1.07
CA GLN A 341 0.87 -26.02 -1.70
C GLN A 341 1.00 -25.70 -3.21
N VAL A 342 2.16 -25.24 -3.66
CA VAL A 342 2.42 -25.04 -5.09
C VAL A 342 2.39 -26.39 -5.80
N ILE A 343 2.96 -27.43 -5.19
CA ILE A 343 3.05 -28.79 -5.73
C ILE A 343 1.67 -29.42 -5.88
N SER A 344 0.79 -29.26 -4.88
CA SER A 344 -0.58 -29.78 -4.97
C SER A 344 -1.40 -29.15 -6.09
N ASN A 345 -1.09 -27.90 -6.45
CA ASN A 345 -1.86 -27.11 -7.41
C ASN A 345 -1.31 -27.15 -8.85
N ILE A 346 -0.23 -27.92 -9.11
CA ILE A 346 0.41 -28.00 -10.42
C ILE A 346 -0.53 -28.53 -11.49
N SER A 347 -1.26 -29.62 -11.18
CA SER A 347 -2.17 -30.25 -12.14
C SER A 347 -3.23 -29.26 -12.62
N LEU A 348 -3.79 -28.47 -11.70
CA LEU A 348 -4.75 -27.39 -11.98
C LEU A 348 -4.12 -26.30 -12.85
N PHE A 349 -2.90 -25.85 -12.50
CA PHE A 349 -2.17 -24.87 -13.29
C PHE A 349 -1.91 -25.35 -14.73
N VAL A 350 -1.46 -26.60 -14.90
CA VAL A 350 -1.20 -27.18 -16.23
C VAL A 350 -2.50 -27.30 -17.03
N SER A 351 -3.61 -27.70 -16.41
CA SER A 351 -4.91 -27.73 -17.10
C SER A 351 -5.38 -26.33 -17.51
N ALA A 352 -5.19 -25.32 -16.66
CA ALA A 352 -5.54 -23.94 -16.96
C ALA A 352 -4.70 -23.38 -18.12
N ILE A 353 -3.39 -23.66 -18.12
CA ILE A 353 -2.50 -23.26 -19.22
C ILE A 353 -2.93 -23.89 -20.54
N LYS A 354 -3.32 -25.17 -20.57
CA LYS A 354 -3.82 -25.81 -21.80
C LYS A 354 -5.07 -25.13 -22.32
N GLN A 355 -6.01 -24.80 -21.42
CA GLN A 355 -7.22 -24.08 -21.79
C GLN A 355 -6.88 -22.72 -22.39
N ILE A 356 -5.96 -21.98 -21.77
CA ILE A 356 -5.47 -20.71 -22.32
C ILE A 356 -4.79 -20.91 -23.68
N ALA A 357 -4.04 -21.98 -23.84
CA ALA A 357 -3.25 -22.17 -25.05
C ALA A 357 -4.09 -22.60 -26.27
N GLN A 358 -5.35 -22.99 -26.05
CA GLN A 358 -6.36 -23.14 -27.10
C GLN A 358 -7.01 -21.81 -27.52
N SER A 359 -6.72 -20.71 -26.83
CA SER A 359 -7.26 -19.38 -27.16
C SER A 359 -6.79 -18.91 -28.53
N LYS A 360 -7.66 -18.15 -29.21
CA LYS A 360 -7.36 -17.53 -30.51
C LYS A 360 -6.60 -16.20 -30.39
N ASP A 361 -6.41 -15.69 -29.18
CA ASP A 361 -5.74 -14.41 -28.93
C ASP A 361 -4.23 -14.63 -28.72
N THR A 362 -3.42 -14.06 -29.62
CA THR A 362 -1.96 -14.13 -29.57
C THR A 362 -1.39 -13.60 -28.27
N ASN A 363 -1.99 -12.56 -27.68
CA ASN A 363 -1.49 -11.96 -26.45
C ASN A 363 -1.73 -12.84 -25.23
N ILE A 364 -2.89 -13.51 -25.18
CA ILE A 364 -3.24 -14.43 -24.10
C ILE A 364 -2.38 -15.69 -24.21
N PHE A 365 -2.17 -16.20 -25.42
CA PHE A 365 -1.24 -17.29 -25.70
C PHE A 365 0.20 -16.97 -25.27
N LEU A 366 0.73 -15.80 -25.65
CA LEU A 366 2.05 -15.34 -25.20
C LEU A 366 2.13 -15.19 -23.68
N GLY A 367 1.06 -14.72 -23.05
CA GLY A 367 0.94 -14.67 -21.59
C GLY A 367 1.09 -16.05 -20.93
N SER A 368 0.46 -17.07 -21.49
CA SER A 368 0.57 -18.45 -21.00
C SER A 368 2.00 -19.01 -21.12
N LEU A 369 2.70 -18.70 -22.22
CA LEU A 369 4.10 -19.09 -22.40
C LEU A 369 5.02 -18.39 -21.39
N ASN A 370 4.76 -17.11 -21.11
CA ASN A 370 5.49 -16.38 -20.08
C ASN A 370 5.25 -16.97 -18.69
N ALA A 371 3.99 -17.31 -18.35
CA ALA A 371 3.67 -17.98 -17.09
C ALA A 371 4.42 -19.32 -16.96
N LEU A 372 4.43 -20.12 -18.02
CA LEU A 372 5.18 -21.38 -18.06
C LEU A 372 6.70 -21.19 -17.90
N SER A 373 7.30 -20.21 -18.58
CA SER A 373 8.73 -19.90 -18.42
C SER A 373 9.05 -19.56 -16.98
N ILE A 374 8.28 -18.65 -16.36
CA ILE A 374 8.48 -18.23 -14.97
C ILE A 374 8.30 -19.42 -14.03
N PHE A 375 7.27 -20.23 -14.25
CA PHE A 375 6.98 -21.40 -13.43
C PHE A 375 8.08 -22.47 -13.55
N SER A 376 8.61 -22.71 -14.75
CA SER A 376 9.71 -23.67 -14.99
C SER A 376 10.99 -23.30 -14.22
N ARG A 377 11.21 -22.00 -13.97
CA ARG A 377 12.33 -21.52 -13.16
C ARG A 377 12.13 -21.78 -11.67
N SER A 378 10.88 -21.80 -11.17
CA SER A 378 10.60 -22.09 -9.75
C SER A 378 11.10 -23.48 -9.30
N PHE A 379 11.06 -24.47 -10.20
CA PHE A 379 11.51 -25.85 -9.91
C PHE A 379 13.03 -26.05 -9.91
N THR A 380 13.82 -25.02 -10.22
CA THR A 380 15.27 -25.12 -10.00
C THR A 380 15.64 -25.30 -8.52
N PHE A 381 14.69 -25.07 -7.60
CA PHE A 381 14.92 -25.11 -6.15
C PHE A 381 14.22 -26.28 -5.42
N SER A 382 13.44 -27.15 -6.09
CA SER A 382 12.80 -28.32 -5.45
C SER A 382 12.90 -29.59 -6.31
N PRO A 383 13.63 -30.63 -5.86
CA PRO A 383 13.94 -31.83 -6.66
C PRO A 383 12.80 -32.84 -6.81
N LEU A 384 11.69 -32.73 -6.06
CA LEU A 384 10.70 -33.80 -5.94
C LEU A 384 9.65 -33.86 -7.06
N VAL A 385 9.61 -32.88 -7.97
CA VAL A 385 8.46 -32.67 -8.87
C VAL A 385 8.88 -32.46 -10.34
N SER A 386 10.18 -32.46 -10.63
CA SER A 386 10.74 -31.84 -11.83
C SER A 386 10.55 -32.64 -13.12
N THR A 387 10.64 -33.97 -13.14
CA THR A 387 10.74 -34.70 -14.42
C THR A 387 9.39 -34.97 -15.07
N ALA A 388 8.38 -35.45 -14.33
CA ALA A 388 7.07 -35.79 -14.89
C ALA A 388 6.28 -34.56 -15.32
N VAL A 389 6.33 -33.47 -14.55
CA VAL A 389 5.62 -32.21 -14.88
C VAL A 389 6.31 -31.49 -16.04
N LEU A 390 7.64 -31.45 -16.08
CA LEU A 390 8.37 -30.84 -17.20
C LEU A 390 8.29 -31.71 -18.47
N ALA A 391 8.22 -33.04 -18.35
CA ALA A 391 7.95 -33.95 -19.47
C ALA A 391 6.51 -33.79 -19.97
N ASP A 392 5.52 -33.72 -19.08
CA ASP A 392 4.12 -33.47 -19.46
C ASP A 392 3.96 -32.09 -20.10
N LEU A 393 4.63 -31.06 -19.58
CA LEU A 393 4.70 -29.74 -20.21
C LEU A 393 5.38 -29.79 -21.58
N ARG A 394 6.49 -30.52 -21.73
CA ARG A 394 7.20 -30.69 -23.00
C ARG A 394 6.34 -31.41 -24.04
N ASP A 395 5.68 -32.49 -23.65
CA ASP A 395 4.84 -33.33 -24.52
C ASP A 395 3.51 -32.65 -24.86
N LYS A 396 3.05 -31.68 -24.06
CA LYS A 396 1.85 -30.87 -24.31
C LYS A 396 2.14 -29.49 -24.93
N LEU A 397 3.40 -29.06 -24.95
CA LEU A 397 3.90 -27.89 -25.71
C LEU A 397 4.11 -28.20 -27.20
N THR A 398 3.95 -29.45 -27.64
CA THR A 398 3.77 -29.77 -29.07
C THR A 398 2.42 -29.24 -29.51
N PHE A 399 2.35 -27.92 -29.68
CA PHE A 399 1.15 -27.26 -30.18
C PHE A 399 0.85 -27.77 -31.59
N ASP A 400 -0.41 -28.11 -31.83
CA ASP A 400 -0.85 -28.63 -33.12
C ASP A 400 -0.54 -27.60 -34.22
N PRO A 401 0.26 -27.95 -35.25
CA PRO A 401 0.72 -27.02 -36.29
C PRO A 401 -0.40 -26.46 -37.19
N SER A 402 -1.64 -26.86 -36.96
CA SER A 402 -2.85 -26.45 -37.68
C SER A 402 -3.48 -25.14 -37.17
N SER A 403 -3.03 -24.59 -36.04
CA SER A 403 -3.52 -23.31 -35.53
C SER A 403 -2.80 -22.13 -36.19
N SER A 404 -3.58 -21.29 -36.90
CA SER A 404 -3.14 -20.15 -37.74
C SER A 404 -2.22 -19.12 -37.06
N ILE A 405 -2.14 -19.16 -35.73
CA ILE A 405 -1.39 -18.22 -34.88
C ILE A 405 0.11 -18.58 -34.82
N GLN A 406 0.48 -19.84 -35.03
CA GLN A 406 1.87 -20.31 -34.91
C GLN A 406 2.79 -19.88 -36.07
N GLY A 407 2.25 -19.22 -37.10
CA GLY A 407 3.02 -18.70 -38.23
C GLY A 407 3.93 -17.53 -37.86
N GLU A 408 3.69 -16.84 -36.74
CA GLU A 408 4.48 -15.65 -36.39
C GLU A 408 5.89 -16.02 -35.86
N PRO A 409 6.96 -15.42 -36.42
CA PRO A 409 8.34 -15.75 -36.05
C PRO A 409 8.65 -15.43 -34.58
N LYS A 410 8.03 -14.39 -34.00
CA LYS A 410 8.19 -14.03 -32.58
C LYS A 410 7.65 -15.09 -31.64
N ILE A 411 6.55 -15.75 -32.02
CA ILE A 411 5.92 -16.81 -31.21
C ILE A 411 6.80 -18.06 -31.24
N LYS A 412 7.30 -18.47 -32.42
CA LYS A 412 8.26 -19.57 -32.55
C LYS A 412 9.54 -19.34 -31.76
N GLU A 413 10.09 -18.12 -31.79
CA GLU A 413 11.30 -17.78 -31.02
C GLU A 413 11.05 -17.87 -29.51
N THR A 414 9.90 -17.41 -29.04
CA THR A 414 9.52 -17.46 -27.62
C THR A 414 9.31 -18.90 -27.17
N ILE A 415 8.57 -19.72 -27.95
CA ILE A 415 8.40 -21.15 -27.69
C ILE A 415 9.76 -21.85 -27.60
N ASN A 416 10.67 -21.60 -28.55
CA ASN A 416 12.01 -22.19 -28.54
C ASN A 416 12.84 -21.75 -27.32
N LYS A 417 12.70 -20.49 -26.86
CA LYS A 417 13.34 -20.01 -25.62
C LYS A 417 12.78 -20.73 -24.39
N VAL A 418 11.45 -20.89 -24.29
CA VAL A 418 10.79 -21.61 -23.19
C VAL A 418 11.20 -23.08 -23.17
N ILE A 419 11.17 -23.75 -24.32
CA ILE A 419 11.62 -25.15 -24.46
C ILE A 419 13.11 -25.28 -24.08
N LYS A 420 13.96 -24.32 -24.49
CA LYS A 420 15.38 -24.31 -24.10
C LYS A 420 15.58 -24.10 -22.60
N GLU A 421 14.78 -23.27 -21.95
CA GLU A 421 14.81 -23.11 -20.49
C GLU A 421 14.33 -24.37 -19.76
N ILE A 422 13.22 -24.95 -20.21
CA ILE A 422 12.68 -26.21 -19.67
C ILE A 422 13.73 -27.32 -19.80
N ASN A 423 14.33 -27.49 -20.98
CA ASN A 423 15.37 -28.49 -21.23
C ASN A 423 16.64 -28.22 -20.41
N LYS A 424 17.05 -26.96 -20.25
CA LYS A 424 18.19 -26.60 -19.40
C LYS A 424 17.96 -26.96 -17.94
N ASN A 425 16.73 -26.79 -17.44
CA ASN A 425 16.37 -27.15 -16.08
C ASN A 425 16.21 -28.66 -15.92
N LEU A 426 15.69 -29.37 -16.94
CA LEU A 426 15.63 -30.83 -17.00
C LEU A 426 17.01 -31.49 -16.98
N ILE A 427 18.03 -30.92 -17.63
CA ILE A 427 19.40 -31.47 -17.69
C ILE A 427 20.20 -31.20 -16.40
N LYS A 428 19.79 -30.21 -15.60
CA LYS A 428 20.44 -29.88 -14.33
C LYS A 428 20.06 -30.82 -13.17
N PHE A 429 18.96 -31.55 -13.34
CA PHE A 429 18.56 -32.68 -12.49
C PHE A 429 19.03 -33.98 -13.13
#